data_AF-A0A7V9LSL7-F1
#
_entry.id   AF-A0A7V9LSL7-F1
#
_cell.length_a   1.000
_cell.length_b   1.000
_cell.length_c   1.000
_cell.angle_alpha   90.00
_cell.angle_beta   90.00
_cell.angle_gamma   90.00
#
_symmetry.space_group_name_H-M   'P 1'
#
loop_
_entity.id
_entity.type
_entity.pdbx_description
1 polymer ?
#
loop_
_entity_poly.entity_id
_entity_poly.type
_entity_poly.pdbx_seq_one_letter_code
_entity_poly.pdbx_strand_id
1 'polypeptide(L)'
;MLPTDGTDPASRLLRLLALLQTGRAWPGPDLARRLGISARTLRRDVERLRGLGYTVAGAPGPTTAQVLTDRLPRLDGQLQPLTGGRCRYVTHAGDLAWFAATTAALGIPFIIESPPELAHCCRDLARALTHASIPRRPGRDP
;
A
#
# COMPACT_ATOMS: atom_id res chain seq x y z
N MET A 1 -32.58 1.47 11.97
CA MET A 1 -32.13 2.72 11.32
C MET A 1 -30.91 3.23 12.08
N LEU A 2 -29.70 2.84 11.66
CA LEU A 2 -28.45 3.31 12.25
C LEU A 2 -28.05 4.61 11.56
N PRO A 3 -27.66 5.68 12.27
CA PRO A 3 -27.27 6.93 11.65
C PRO A 3 -25.98 6.71 10.84
N THR A 4 -26.04 7.05 9.56
CA THR A 4 -24.89 7.12 8.64
C THR A 4 -24.09 8.40 8.92
N ASP A 5 -23.47 8.51 10.08
CA ASP A 5 -22.47 9.55 10.32
C ASP A 5 -21.07 8.99 10.08
N GLY A 6 -20.73 8.87 8.79
CA GLY A 6 -19.34 8.69 8.36
C GLY A 6 -18.49 9.96 8.51
N THR A 7 -19.11 11.10 8.85
CA THR A 7 -18.51 12.43 8.72
C THR A 7 -18.16 13.07 10.06
N ASP A 8 -18.92 12.79 11.13
CA ASP A 8 -18.69 13.38 12.45
C ASP A 8 -17.36 12.87 13.10
N PRO A 9 -16.43 13.78 13.48
CA PRO A 9 -15.15 13.41 14.08
C PRO A 9 -15.27 12.59 15.38
N ALA A 10 -16.28 12.85 16.21
CA ALA A 10 -16.43 12.16 17.50
C ALA A 10 -16.89 10.71 17.30
N SER A 11 -17.91 10.50 16.46
CA SER A 11 -18.41 9.18 16.06
C SER A 11 -17.31 8.31 15.43
N ARG A 12 -16.44 8.93 14.62
CA ARG A 12 -15.29 8.26 14.01
C ARG A 12 -14.22 7.84 15.02
N LEU A 13 -13.93 8.67 16.02
CA LEU A 13 -12.99 8.36 17.09
C LEU A 13 -13.46 7.17 17.94
N LEU A 14 -14.76 7.11 18.26
CA LEU A 14 -15.34 5.98 19.00
C LEU A 14 -15.26 4.68 18.19
N ARG A 15 -15.53 4.74 16.88
CA ARG A 15 -15.34 3.58 15.99
C ARG A 15 -13.88 3.12 15.92
N LEU A 16 -12.94 4.07 15.84
CA LEU A 16 -11.51 3.78 15.88
C LEU A 16 -11.12 3.09 17.21
N LEU A 17 -11.57 3.62 18.35
CA LEU A 17 -11.35 3.03 19.67
C LEU A 17 -11.92 1.61 19.77
N ALA A 18 -13.16 1.40 19.34
CA ALA A 18 -13.79 0.08 19.37
C ALA A 18 -13.00 -0.96 18.55
N LEU A 19 -12.43 -0.57 17.41
CA LEU A 19 -11.58 -1.44 16.60
C LEU A 19 -10.24 -1.77 17.28
N LEU A 20 -9.64 -0.81 17.98
CA LEU A 20 -8.36 -1.00 18.70
C LEU A 20 -8.53 -1.83 19.98
N GLN A 21 -9.66 -1.70 20.67
CA GLN A 21 -9.98 -2.45 21.88
C GLN A 21 -10.19 -3.95 21.65
N THR A 22 -10.27 -4.39 20.39
CA THR A 22 -10.27 -5.83 20.05
C THR A 22 -8.93 -6.54 20.33
N GLY A 23 -7.87 -5.79 20.65
CA GLY A 23 -6.53 -6.34 20.91
C GLY A 23 -5.79 -6.82 19.66
N ARG A 24 -6.39 -6.66 18.47
CA ARG A 24 -5.79 -7.05 17.19
C ARG A 24 -4.91 -5.94 16.64
N ALA A 25 -3.73 -6.31 16.13
CA ALA A 25 -2.91 -5.42 15.31
C ALA A 25 -3.55 -5.22 13.94
N TRP A 26 -3.66 -3.96 13.49
CA TRP A 26 -4.26 -3.59 12.22
C TRP A 26 -3.26 -2.87 11.31
N PRO A 27 -3.16 -3.26 10.03
CA PRO A 27 -2.50 -2.42 9.03
C PRO A 27 -3.24 -1.09 8.90
N GLY A 28 -2.51 0.03 8.92
CA GLY A 28 -3.09 1.38 8.77
C GLY A 28 -4.03 1.53 7.56
N PRO A 29 -3.72 1.01 6.35
CA PRO A 29 -4.61 1.07 5.20
C PRO A 29 -5.94 0.31 5.39
N ASP A 30 -5.91 -0.83 6.08
CA ASP A 30 -7.11 -1.64 6.31
C ASP A 30 -8.03 -0.99 7.34
N LEU A 31 -7.45 -0.37 8.37
CA LEU A 31 -8.20 0.40 9.35
C LEU A 31 -8.87 1.63 8.70
N ALA A 32 -8.14 2.32 7.81
CA ALA A 32 -8.66 3.45 7.05
C ALA A 32 -9.83 3.03 6.14
N ARG A 33 -9.70 1.90 5.44
CA ARG A 33 -10.77 1.34 4.59
C ARG A 33 -12.02 0.98 5.39
N ARG A 34 -11.85 0.36 6.57
CA ARG A 34 -12.98 0.01 7.47
C ARG A 34 -13.70 1.22 8.05
N LEU A 35 -12.95 2.29 8.30
CA LEU A 35 -13.51 3.56 8.78
C LEU A 35 -14.05 4.45 7.65
N GLY A 36 -13.83 4.08 6.38
CA GLY A 36 -14.26 4.88 5.23
C GLY A 36 -13.50 6.19 5.08
N ILE A 37 -12.25 6.27 5.57
CA ILE A 37 -11.45 7.50 5.61
C ILE A 37 -10.09 7.34 4.92
N SER A 38 -9.41 8.46 4.69
CA SER A 38 -8.03 8.45 4.20
C SER A 38 -7.03 8.03 5.30
N ALA A 39 -5.88 7.50 4.89
CA ALA A 39 -4.77 7.21 5.82
C ALA A 39 -4.27 8.47 6.56
N ARG A 40 -4.37 9.65 5.94
CA ARG A 40 -4.04 10.95 6.57
C ARG A 40 -5.02 11.29 7.69
N THR A 41 -6.31 11.08 7.47
CA THR A 41 -7.37 11.29 8.46
C THR A 41 -7.20 10.32 9.63
N LEU A 42 -6.96 9.04 9.32
CA LEU A 42 -6.67 8.03 10.34
C LEU A 42 -5.50 8.44 11.24
N ARG A 43 -4.38 8.91 10.64
CA ARG A 43 -3.21 9.35 11.41
C ARG A 43 -3.53 10.54 12.32
N ARG A 44 -4.37 11.49 11.87
CA ARG A 44 -4.85 12.59 12.70
C ARG A 44 -5.73 12.13 13.86
N ASP A 45 -6.64 11.18 13.61
CA ASP A 45 -7.54 10.67 14.64
C ASP A 45 -6.78 9.84 15.70
N VAL A 46 -5.78 9.05 15.28
CA VAL A 46 -4.85 8.37 16.19
C VAL A 46 -4.09 9.35 17.08
N GLU A 47 -3.59 10.44 16.49
CA GLU A 47 -2.87 11.47 17.26
C GLU A 47 -3.80 12.20 18.24
N ARG A 48 -5.05 12.44 17.84
CA ARG A 48 -6.07 13.00 18.73
C ARG A 48 -6.39 12.06 19.89
N LEU A 49 -6.47 10.74 19.68
CA LEU A 49 -6.64 9.76 20.76
C LEU A 49 -5.46 9.79 21.74
N ARG A 50 -4.23 9.89 21.23
CA ARG A 50 -3.03 10.02 22.08
C ARG A 50 -3.06 11.29 22.92
N GLY A 51 -3.46 12.42 22.32
CA GLY A 51 -3.62 13.69 23.04
C GLY A 51 -4.71 13.65 24.13
N LEU A 52 -5.68 12.73 24.03
CA LEU A 52 -6.71 12.48 25.04
C LEU A 52 -6.28 11.48 26.13
N GLY A 53 -5.02 11.00 26.11
CA GLY A 53 -4.49 10.06 27.10
C GLY A 53 -4.65 8.58 26.74
N TYR A 54 -5.17 8.25 25.55
CA TYR A 54 -5.23 6.85 25.11
C TYR A 54 -3.87 6.37 24.57
N THR A 55 -3.36 5.27 25.11
CA THR A 55 -2.14 4.62 24.61
C THR A 55 -2.41 3.87 23.31
N VAL A 56 -2.18 4.53 22.17
CA VAL A 56 -2.24 3.89 20.85
C VAL A 56 -0.82 3.57 20.36
N ALA A 57 -0.41 2.32 20.58
CA ALA A 57 0.85 1.80 20.05
C ALA A 57 0.75 1.66 18.52
N GLY A 58 1.60 2.41 17.81
CA GLY A 58 1.78 2.24 16.37
C GLY A 58 3.18 1.69 16.14
N ALA A 59 3.28 0.46 15.64
CA ALA A 59 4.52 0.03 15.01
C ALA A 59 4.63 0.72 13.64
N PRO A 60 5.82 1.18 13.23
CA PRO A 60 6.07 1.48 11.83
C PRO A 60 5.59 0.27 11.00
N GLY A 61 4.73 0.52 10.00
CA GLY A 61 4.48 -0.51 9.00
C GLY A 61 5.80 -0.90 8.34
N PRO A 62 5.93 -2.14 7.81
CA PRO A 62 7.14 -2.53 7.11
C PRO A 62 7.44 -1.47 6.06
N THR A 63 8.64 -0.90 6.15
CA THR A 63 9.09 0.09 5.17
C THR A 63 9.08 -0.55 3.79
N THR A 64 8.96 0.25 2.73
CA THR A 64 9.09 -0.22 1.35
C THR A 64 10.29 -1.15 1.17
N ALA A 65 11.41 -0.80 1.82
CA ALA A 65 12.62 -1.59 1.93
C ALA A 65 12.36 -2.99 2.54
N GLN A 66 11.74 -3.09 3.72
CA GLN A 66 11.44 -4.38 4.35
C GLN A 66 10.47 -5.25 3.53
N VAL A 67 9.45 -4.64 2.90
CA VAL A 67 8.53 -5.40 2.04
C VAL A 67 9.25 -6.00 0.83
N LEU A 68 10.17 -5.26 0.22
CA LEU A 68 11.01 -5.76 -0.87
C LEU A 68 11.87 -6.94 -0.40
N THR A 69 12.58 -6.81 0.71
CA THR A 69 13.46 -7.89 1.21
C THR A 69 12.69 -9.15 1.62
N ASP A 70 11.56 -9.00 2.33
CA ASP A 70 10.79 -10.14 2.84
C ASP A 70 9.99 -10.85 1.74
N ARG A 71 9.56 -10.13 0.70
CA ARG A 71 8.71 -10.67 -0.37
C ARG A 71 9.46 -10.99 -1.65
N LEU A 72 10.69 -10.51 -1.81
CA LEU A 72 11.53 -10.78 -2.96
C LEU A 72 12.88 -11.42 -2.57
N PRO A 73 12.88 -12.55 -1.83
CA PRO A 73 14.12 -13.23 -1.43
C PRO A 73 14.92 -13.81 -2.61
N ARG A 74 14.36 -13.84 -3.83
CA ARG A 74 15.04 -14.33 -5.05
C ARG A 74 15.75 -13.24 -5.84
N LEU A 75 15.58 -11.99 -5.47
CA LEU A 75 16.31 -10.91 -6.11
C LEU A 75 17.59 -10.73 -5.33
N ASP A 76 18.72 -11.12 -5.93
CA ASP A 76 20.07 -10.79 -5.47
C ASP A 76 20.26 -9.26 -5.56
N GLY A 77 19.58 -8.55 -4.65
CA GLY A 77 19.44 -7.12 -4.66
C GLY A 77 19.70 -6.52 -3.30
N GLN A 78 20.39 -5.38 -3.32
CA GLN A 78 20.88 -4.67 -2.16
C GLN A 78 20.05 -3.40 -1.97
N LEU A 79 19.64 -3.13 -0.73
CA LEU A 79 19.03 -1.86 -0.34
C LEU A 79 20.10 -0.89 0.11
N GLN A 80 20.19 0.24 -0.57
CA GLN A 80 21.05 1.35 -0.22
C GLN A 80 20.19 2.47 0.40
N PRO A 81 20.45 2.88 1.65
CA PRO A 81 19.74 3.99 2.25
C PRO A 81 20.07 5.29 1.53
N LEU A 82 19.05 6.13 1.31
CA LEU A 82 19.18 7.49 0.81
C LEU A 82 18.70 8.48 1.88
N THR A 83 19.05 9.76 1.72
CA THR A 83 18.56 10.83 2.59
C THR A 83 17.05 11.05 2.43
N GLY A 84 16.40 11.43 3.55
CA GLY A 84 14.97 11.75 3.59
C GLY A 84 14.04 10.53 3.62
N GLY A 85 14.50 9.40 4.16
CA GLY A 85 13.67 8.19 4.30
C GLY A 85 13.39 7.46 2.98
N ARG A 86 14.19 7.74 1.95
CA ARG A 86 14.17 7.02 0.67
C ARG A 86 15.18 5.89 0.70
N CYS A 87 14.96 4.86 -0.11
CA CYS A 87 15.90 3.78 -0.30
C CYS A 87 16.04 3.53 -1.80
N ARG A 88 17.27 3.22 -2.24
CA ARG A 88 17.55 2.70 -3.57
C ARG A 88 17.66 1.19 -3.48
N TYR A 89 16.99 0.48 -4.37
CA TYR A 89 17.12 -0.97 -4.50
C TYR A 89 17.92 -1.26 -5.77
N VAL A 90 19.11 -1.86 -5.62
CA VAL A 90 19.97 -2.25 -6.73
C VAL A 90 19.88 -3.76 -6.85
N THR A 91 19.43 -4.29 -7.99
CA THR A 91 19.31 -5.73 -8.19
C THR A 91 19.91 -6.15 -9.52
N HIS A 92 20.53 -7.33 -9.55
CA HIS A 92 20.85 -8.04 -10.78
C HIS A 92 19.59 -8.78 -11.28
N ALA A 93 18.51 -8.05 -11.55
CA ALA A 93 17.30 -8.65 -12.10
C ALA A 93 17.59 -9.08 -13.55
N GLY A 94 17.79 -10.39 -13.76
CA GLY A 94 17.93 -10.96 -15.10
C GLY A 94 16.65 -10.84 -15.94
N ASP A 95 15.50 -10.65 -15.29
CA ASP A 95 14.19 -10.47 -15.92
C ASP A 95 13.50 -9.20 -15.40
N LEU A 96 13.55 -8.14 -16.21
CA LEU A 96 12.94 -6.84 -15.91
C LEU A 96 11.41 -6.89 -15.99
N ALA A 97 10.83 -7.75 -16.81
CA ALA A 97 9.38 -7.88 -16.95
C ALA A 97 8.77 -8.52 -15.71
N TRP A 98 9.42 -9.57 -15.20
CA TRP A 98 9.06 -10.18 -13.92
C TRP A 98 9.18 -9.18 -12.76
N PHE A 99 10.23 -8.36 -12.73
CA PHE A 99 10.42 -7.35 -11.69
C PHE A 99 9.32 -6.28 -11.74
N ALA A 100 8.97 -5.78 -12.93
CA ALA A 100 7.87 -4.84 -13.13
C ALA A 100 6.52 -5.42 -12.66
N ALA A 101 6.24 -6.67 -13.00
CA ALA A 101 5.01 -7.36 -12.58
C ALA A 101 4.92 -7.51 -11.06
N THR A 102 6.01 -7.91 -10.44
CA THR A 102 6.02 -8.19 -9.00
C THR A 102 5.92 -6.92 -8.18
N THR A 103 6.67 -5.87 -8.55
CA THR A 103 6.58 -4.57 -7.87
C THR A 103 5.20 -3.92 -8.04
N ALA A 104 4.58 -4.03 -9.22
CA ALA A 104 3.21 -3.59 -9.45
C ALA A 104 2.20 -4.35 -8.60
N ALA A 105 2.32 -5.68 -8.49
CA ALA A 105 1.43 -6.52 -7.69
C ALA A 105 1.52 -6.18 -6.18
N LEU A 106 2.67 -5.75 -5.69
CA LEU A 106 2.86 -5.32 -4.30
C LEU A 106 2.30 -3.90 -4.03
N GLY A 107 1.92 -3.14 -5.06
CA GLY A 107 1.39 -1.78 -4.92
C GLY A 107 2.38 -0.78 -4.34
N ILE A 108 3.68 -1.05 -4.48
CA ILE A 108 4.75 -0.22 -3.94
C ILE A 108 4.98 0.97 -4.87
N PRO A 109 4.95 2.23 -4.39
CA PRO A 109 5.38 3.36 -5.19
C PRO A 109 6.91 3.34 -5.33
N PHE A 110 7.42 3.33 -6.56
CA PHE A 110 8.85 3.39 -6.86
C PHE A 110 9.14 4.31 -8.06
N ILE A 111 10.39 4.76 -8.15
CA ILE A 111 10.92 5.51 -9.29
C ILE A 111 12.02 4.66 -9.93
N ILE A 112 12.01 4.57 -11.25
CA ILE A 112 13.01 3.82 -12.01
C ILE A 112 14.18 4.77 -12.31
N GLU A 113 15.34 4.51 -11.72
CA GLU A 113 16.57 5.22 -12.04
C GLU A 113 17.33 4.56 -13.20
N SER A 114 17.43 3.23 -13.18
CA SER A 114 17.99 2.40 -14.25
C SER A 114 17.59 0.93 -14.05
N PRO A 115 17.65 0.08 -15.10
CA PRO A 115 17.85 0.46 -16.49
C PRO A 115 16.53 0.97 -17.12
N PRO A 116 16.56 1.88 -18.12
CA PRO A 116 15.35 2.49 -18.71
C PRO A 116 14.39 1.47 -19.34
N GLU A 117 14.87 0.28 -19.68
CA GLU A 117 14.14 -0.89 -20.14
C GLU A 117 13.09 -1.35 -19.13
N LEU A 118 13.35 -1.21 -17.83
CA LEU A 118 12.35 -1.51 -16.80
C LEU A 118 11.11 -0.62 -16.96
N ALA A 119 11.29 0.63 -17.38
CA ALA A 119 10.17 1.52 -17.63
C ALA A 119 9.34 1.08 -18.85
N HIS A 120 9.96 0.45 -19.86
CA HIS A 120 9.24 -0.19 -20.96
C HIS A 120 8.39 -1.35 -20.45
N CYS A 121 8.96 -2.26 -19.66
CA CYS A 121 8.24 -3.37 -19.06
C CYS A 121 7.03 -2.90 -18.22
N CYS A 122 7.19 -1.85 -17.41
CA CYS A 122 6.10 -1.26 -16.64
C CYS A 122 4.98 -0.71 -17.54
N ARG A 123 5.32 -0.03 -18.64
CA ARG A 123 4.34 0.50 -19.61
C ARG A 123 3.59 -0.63 -20.30
N ASP A 124 4.29 -1.68 -20.72
CA ASP A 124 3.68 -2.81 -21.42
C ASP A 124 2.75 -3.62 -20.49
N LEU A 125 3.17 -3.82 -19.24
CA LEU A 125 2.31 -4.41 -18.21
C LEU A 125 1.07 -3.55 -17.95
N ALA A 126 1.23 -2.23 -17.81
CA ALA A 126 0.10 -1.33 -17.59
C ALA A 126 -0.90 -1.39 -18.76
N ARG A 127 -0.41 -1.44 -20.01
CA ARG A 127 -1.25 -1.62 -21.21
C ARG A 127 -1.97 -2.96 -21.19
N ALA A 128 -1.28 -4.06 -20.87
CA ALA A 128 -1.87 -5.38 -20.79
C ALA A 128 -2.97 -5.46 -19.73
N LEU A 129 -2.73 -4.91 -18.54
CA LEU A 129 -3.72 -4.86 -17.45
C LEU A 129 -4.92 -3.97 -17.80
N THR A 130 -4.67 -2.83 -18.46
CA THR A 130 -5.74 -1.94 -18.94
C THR A 130 -6.59 -2.63 -20.01
N HIS A 131 -5.97 -3.38 -20.92
CA HIS A 131 -6.71 -4.13 -21.93
C HIS A 131 -7.54 -5.26 -21.32
N ALA A 132 -6.97 -5.99 -20.36
CA ALA A 132 -7.61 -7.10 -19.67
C ALA A 132 -8.81 -6.66 -18.80
N SER A 133 -8.82 -5.41 -18.33
CA SER A 133 -9.92 -4.88 -17.51
C SER A 133 -11.16 -4.48 -18.31
N ILE A 134 -11.07 -4.44 -19.65
CA ILE A 134 -12.20 -4.17 -20.53
C ILE A 134 -13.03 -5.46 -20.69
N PRO A 135 -14.30 -5.50 -20.23
CA PRO A 135 -15.12 -6.68 -20.35
C PRO A 135 -15.37 -6.97 -21.84
N ARG A 136 -14.92 -8.14 -22.31
CA ARG A 136 -15.28 -8.62 -23.63
C ARG A 136 -16.72 -9.12 -23.58
N ARG A 137 -17.61 -8.55 -24.40
CA ARG A 137 -18.91 -9.18 -24.63
C ARG A 137 -18.63 -10.56 -25.24
N PRO A 138 -19.17 -11.66 -24.67
CA PRO A 138 -19.12 -12.94 -25.35
C PRO A 138 -19.75 -12.73 -26.73
N GLY A 139 -19.01 -13.12 -27.77
CA GLY A 139 -19.49 -13.06 -29.14
C GLY A 139 -20.83 -13.80 -29.21
N ARG A 140 -21.83 -13.14 -29.76
CA ARG A 140 -23.04 -13.83 -30.22
C ARG A 140 -22.57 -14.69 -31.39
N ASP A 141 -22.30 -15.97 -31.14
CA ASP A 141 -22.10 -16.93 -32.21
C ASP A 141 -23.38 -16.93 -33.07
N PRO A 142 -23.25 -16.85 -34.42
CA PRO A 142 -24.38 -16.89 -35.34
C PRO A 142 -25.05 -18.27 -35.39
#